data_AF-R0DMR4-F1
#
_entry.id   AF-R0DMR4-F1
#
_cell.length_a   1.000
_cell.length_b   1.000
_cell.length_c   1.000
_cell.angle_alpha   90.00
_cell.angle_beta   90.00
_cell.angle_gamma   90.00
#
_symmetry.space_group_name_H-M   'P 1'
#
loop_
_entity.id
_entity.type
_entity.pdbx_description
1 polymer ?
#
loop_
_entity_poly.entity_id
_entity_poly.type
_entity_poly.pdbx_seq_one_letter_code
_entity_poly.pdbx_strand_id
1 'polypeptide(L)'
;MVELKIEKFEAGTYIELTDGMKSFRKLGLVTEGGDMYFDDAGVGTKATPLPIYAYLEPRTVGNVLSWGLQLADENPEQHKRFSDLTERLLEEGGVDTITVGRALYWAFLNRNFDYTQARAAGVAATKQVRESRAVMDRLIDKAQTAEKA
;
A
#
# COMPACT_ATOMS: atom_id res chain seq x y z
N MET A 1 -26.02 -12.72 -0.98
CA MET A 1 -25.12 -12.15 -2.02
C MET A 1 -24.46 -10.95 -1.38
N VAL A 2 -23.12 -10.92 -1.28
CA VAL A 2 -22.44 -9.66 -0.91
C VAL A 2 -22.58 -8.74 -2.10
N GLU A 3 -23.26 -7.61 -1.92
CA GLU A 3 -23.34 -6.58 -2.96
C GLU A 3 -21.93 -6.03 -3.19
N LEU A 4 -21.41 -6.18 -4.41
CA LEU A 4 -20.09 -5.69 -4.80
C LEU A 4 -20.16 -4.18 -5.02
N LYS A 5 -20.30 -3.43 -3.91
CA LYS A 5 -20.30 -1.98 -3.91
C LYS A 5 -18.87 -1.45 -4.02
N ILE A 6 -18.63 -0.64 -5.06
CA ILE A 6 -17.36 0.09 -5.25
C ILE A 6 -17.45 1.43 -4.51
N GLU A 7 -16.39 1.78 -3.80
CA GLU A 7 -16.24 3.07 -3.13
C GLU A 7 -15.22 3.95 -3.87
N LYS A 8 -15.37 5.27 -3.72
CA LYS A 8 -14.49 6.26 -4.34
C LYS A 8 -13.66 7.00 -3.31
N PHE A 9 -12.39 7.18 -3.63
CA PHE A 9 -11.39 7.86 -2.82
C PHE A 9 -10.65 8.90 -3.66
N GLU A 10 -9.95 9.81 -2.99
CA GLU A 10 -9.13 10.83 -3.66
C GLU A 10 -7.96 10.18 -4.42
N ALA A 11 -7.77 10.56 -5.67
CA ALA A 11 -6.67 10.06 -6.50
C ALA A 11 -5.30 10.38 -5.88
N GLY A 12 -4.35 9.45 -5.99
CA GLY A 12 -2.98 9.64 -5.49
C GLY A 12 -2.84 9.59 -3.96
N THR A 13 -3.93 9.34 -3.23
CA THR A 13 -3.87 9.08 -1.78
C THR A 13 -3.63 7.60 -1.50
N TYR A 14 -3.13 7.30 -0.30
CA TYR A 14 -3.13 5.93 0.20
C TYR A 14 -4.43 5.65 0.97
N ILE A 15 -4.93 4.45 0.72
CA ILE A 15 -5.97 3.80 1.52
C ILE A 15 -5.39 2.58 2.20
N GLU A 16 -5.91 2.27 3.38
CA GLU A 16 -5.70 0.97 4.00
C GLU A 16 -6.97 0.15 3.84
N LEU A 17 -6.82 -1.12 3.47
CA LEU A 17 -7.94 -2.05 3.28
C LEU A 17 -7.55 -3.46 3.71
N THR A 18 -8.55 -4.30 3.96
CA THR A 18 -8.38 -5.72 4.26
C THR A 18 -8.03 -6.47 2.98
N ASP A 19 -6.99 -7.30 3.03
CA ASP A 19 -6.63 -8.21 1.95
C ASP A 19 -7.67 -9.33 1.81
N GLY A 20 -8.29 -9.42 0.64
CA GLY A 20 -9.39 -10.38 0.41
C GLY A 20 -9.01 -11.86 0.49
N MET A 21 -7.71 -12.21 0.46
CA MET A 21 -7.27 -13.62 0.48
C MET A 21 -6.74 -14.05 1.84
N LYS A 22 -5.92 -13.22 2.49
CA LYS A 22 -5.25 -13.55 3.76
C LYS A 22 -5.71 -12.70 4.94
N SER A 23 -6.72 -11.84 4.76
CA SER A 23 -7.39 -11.08 5.83
C SER A 23 -6.49 -10.18 6.69
N PHE A 24 -5.37 -9.68 6.14
CA PHE A 24 -4.51 -8.69 6.82
C PHE A 24 -4.75 -7.28 6.25
N ARG A 25 -4.40 -6.23 7.01
CA ARG A 25 -4.50 -4.84 6.53
C ARG A 25 -3.33 -4.51 5.61
N LYS A 26 -3.61 -3.96 4.44
CA LYS A 26 -2.61 -3.55 3.45
C LYS A 26 -2.84 -2.13 2.95
N LEU A 27 -1.75 -1.49 2.53
CA LEU A 27 -1.76 -0.20 1.89
C LEU A 27 -1.98 -0.35 0.38
N GLY A 28 -2.88 0.46 -0.17
CA GLY A 28 -3.14 0.62 -1.60
C GLY A 28 -3.04 2.09 -2.02
N LEU A 29 -2.46 2.36 -3.19
CA LEU A 29 -2.38 3.69 -3.80
C LEU A 29 -3.53 3.87 -4.78
N VAL A 30 -4.37 4.87 -4.54
CA VAL A 30 -5.58 5.13 -5.34
C VAL A 30 -5.22 5.66 -6.73
N THR A 31 -5.85 5.10 -7.77
CA THR A 31 -5.66 5.52 -9.16
C THR A 31 -6.31 6.86 -9.46
N GLU A 32 -6.04 7.44 -10.64
CA GLU A 32 -6.65 8.70 -11.09
C GLU A 32 -8.19 8.68 -11.10
N GLY A 33 -8.80 7.51 -11.32
CA GLY A 33 -10.27 7.34 -11.33
C GLY A 33 -10.92 7.34 -9.95
N GLY A 34 -10.13 7.14 -8.88
CA GLY A 34 -10.59 7.13 -7.50
C GLY A 34 -11.31 5.84 -7.06
N ASP A 35 -11.60 4.92 -7.97
CA ASP A 35 -12.38 3.69 -7.74
C ASP A 35 -11.55 2.41 -7.76
N MET A 36 -10.26 2.53 -8.05
CA MET A 36 -9.30 1.44 -8.06
C MET A 36 -8.02 1.81 -7.29
N TYR A 37 -7.21 0.80 -6.95
CA TYR A 37 -5.94 0.99 -6.28
C TYR A 37 -4.85 0.04 -6.79
N PHE A 38 -3.59 0.47 -6.69
CA PHE A 38 -2.42 -0.39 -6.81
C PHE A 38 -1.95 -0.82 -5.42
N ASP A 39 -1.64 -2.09 -5.22
CA ASP A 39 -0.95 -2.61 -4.02
C ASP A 39 0.34 -3.36 -4.36
N ASP A 40 0.74 -3.36 -5.62
CA ASP A 40 2.08 -3.74 -6.05
C ASP A 40 2.52 -2.77 -7.17
N ALA A 41 3.80 -2.44 -7.20
CA ALA A 41 4.42 -1.58 -8.20
C ALA A 41 5.86 -2.04 -8.50
N GLY A 42 6.15 -3.33 -8.34
CA GLY A 42 7.48 -3.88 -8.55
C GLY A 42 8.06 -3.54 -9.92
N VAL A 43 9.39 -3.36 -9.98
CA VAL A 43 10.13 -3.08 -11.22
C VAL A 43 9.80 -4.15 -12.27
N GLY A 44 9.30 -3.73 -13.44
CA GLY A 44 8.91 -4.62 -14.53
C GLY A 44 7.53 -5.27 -14.40
N THR A 45 6.78 -4.98 -13.34
CA THR A 45 5.39 -5.46 -13.18
C THR A 45 4.41 -4.46 -13.77
N LYS A 46 3.58 -4.88 -14.74
CA LYS A 46 2.34 -4.17 -15.08
C LYS A 46 1.33 -4.52 -13.99
N ALA A 47 1.41 -3.89 -12.84
CA ALA A 47 0.48 -4.17 -11.76
C ALA A 47 -0.93 -3.77 -12.20
N THR A 48 -1.83 -4.76 -12.33
CA THR A 48 -3.25 -4.48 -12.60
C THR A 48 -3.87 -3.84 -11.36
N PRO A 49 -4.50 -2.65 -11.48
CA PRO A 49 -5.19 -2.03 -10.37
C PRO A 49 -6.44 -2.86 -10.02
N LEU A 50 -6.80 -2.86 -8.75
CA LEU A 50 -7.94 -3.61 -8.22
C LEU A 50 -9.06 -2.64 -7.83
N PRO A 51 -10.34 -3.00 -8.03
CA PRO A 51 -11.45 -2.17 -7.56
C PRO A 51 -11.46 -2.03 -6.03
N ILE A 52 -11.85 -0.85 -5.55
CA ILE A 52 -11.99 -0.59 -4.12
C ILE A 52 -13.39 -1.00 -3.66
N TYR A 53 -13.52 -2.26 -3.22
CA TYR A 53 -14.81 -2.76 -2.72
C TYR A 53 -15.05 -2.41 -1.25
N ALA A 54 -16.28 -2.03 -0.91
CA ALA A 54 -16.70 -1.66 0.45
C ALA A 54 -16.46 -2.78 1.48
N TYR A 55 -16.64 -4.06 1.10
CA TYR A 55 -16.43 -5.19 2.00
C TYR A 55 -14.96 -5.40 2.41
N LEU A 56 -14.02 -4.74 1.72
CA LEU A 56 -12.60 -4.71 2.11
C LEU A 56 -12.33 -3.68 3.22
N GLU A 57 -13.37 -2.99 3.71
CA GLU A 57 -13.27 -1.99 4.77
C GLU A 57 -12.18 -0.93 4.48
N PRO A 58 -12.23 -0.26 3.32
CA PRO A 58 -11.23 0.72 2.96
C PRO A 58 -11.33 1.96 3.85
N ARG A 59 -10.18 2.50 4.25
CA ARG A 59 -10.07 3.76 5.01
C ARG A 59 -9.00 4.65 4.41
N THR A 60 -9.30 5.94 4.24
CA THR A 60 -8.30 6.93 3.86
C THR A 60 -7.26 7.02 4.96
N VAL A 61 -5.98 6.89 4.57
CA VAL A 61 -4.88 7.12 5.49
C VAL A 61 -4.03 8.32 5.08
N GLY A 62 -4.33 8.94 3.94
CA GLY A 62 -3.64 10.14 3.45
C GLY A 62 -2.43 9.80 2.59
N ASN A 63 -1.47 10.70 2.52
CA ASN A 63 -0.24 10.55 1.76
C ASN A 63 0.99 11.03 2.55
N VAL A 64 2.17 10.84 1.97
CA VAL A 64 3.44 11.20 2.61
C VAL A 64 3.46 12.68 3.04
N LEU A 65 2.92 13.57 2.20
CA LEU A 65 2.83 15.00 2.52
C LEU A 65 1.90 15.25 3.71
N SER A 66 0.70 14.67 3.73
CA SER A 66 -0.24 14.87 4.85
C SER A 66 0.30 14.32 6.17
N TRP A 67 1.01 13.19 6.15
CA TRP A 67 1.68 12.65 7.34
C TRP A 67 2.77 13.59 7.85
N GLY A 68 3.58 14.12 6.93
CA GLY A 68 4.61 15.10 7.25
C GLY A 68 4.03 16.39 7.82
N LEU A 69 2.96 16.92 7.23
CA LEU A 69 2.27 18.13 7.71
C LEU A 69 1.64 17.93 9.09
N GLN A 70 1.00 16.79 9.34
CA GLN A 70 0.47 16.46 10.66
C GLN A 70 1.60 16.44 11.70
N LEU A 71 2.74 15.82 11.38
CA LEU A 71 3.90 15.86 12.26
C LEU A 71 4.43 17.29 12.46
N ALA A 72 4.42 18.13 11.43
CA ALA A 72 4.90 19.52 11.56
C ALA A 72 4.05 20.32 12.54
N ASP A 73 2.74 20.09 12.56
CA ASP A 73 1.80 20.73 13.47
C ASP A 73 1.88 20.18 14.90
N GLU A 74 1.90 18.85 15.05
CA GLU A 74 1.84 18.18 16.35
C GLU A 74 3.21 18.05 17.05
N ASN A 75 4.27 17.80 16.29
CA ASN A 75 5.61 17.52 16.79
C ASN A 75 6.72 17.83 15.75
N PRO A 76 7.20 19.08 15.69
CA PRO A 76 8.19 19.53 14.69
C PRO A 76 9.51 18.73 14.70
N GLU A 77 9.92 18.18 15.85
CA GLU A 77 11.12 17.33 15.91
C GLU A 77 10.92 16.02 15.14
N GLN A 78 9.76 15.40 15.30
CA GLN A 78 9.40 14.20 14.54
C GLN A 78 9.21 14.50 13.06
N HIS A 79 8.68 15.67 12.70
CA HIS A 79 8.59 16.09 11.30
C HIS A 79 9.97 16.07 10.63
N LYS A 80 10.99 16.67 11.25
CA LYS A 80 12.34 16.66 10.70
C LYS A 80 12.86 15.24 10.48
N ARG A 81 12.73 14.37 11.47
CA ARG A 81 13.16 12.96 11.38
C ARG A 81 12.41 12.18 10.30
N PHE A 82 11.13 12.47 10.12
CA PHE A 82 10.31 11.87 9.06
C PHE A 82 10.73 12.36 7.66
N SER A 83 11.05 13.64 7.52
CA SER A 83 11.59 14.20 6.27
C SER A 83 12.95 13.58 5.92
N ASP A 84 13.88 13.50 6.88
CA ASP A 84 15.19 12.86 6.68
C ASP A 84 15.06 11.38 6.26
N LEU A 85 14.12 10.65 6.88
CA LEU A 85 13.80 9.27 6.49
C LEU A 85 13.23 9.20 5.07
N THR A 86 12.33 10.12 4.72
CA THR A 86 11.68 10.18 3.41
C THR A 86 12.71 10.39 2.31
N GLU A 87 13.58 11.38 2.46
CA GLU A 87 14.67 11.64 1.52
C GLU A 87 15.57 10.41 1.36
N ARG A 88 16.01 9.83 2.47
CA ARG A 88 16.88 8.66 2.45
C ARG A 88 16.27 7.44 1.76
N LEU A 89 14.97 7.16 1.98
CA LEU A 89 14.27 6.06 1.31
C LEU A 89 14.14 6.27 -0.21
N LEU A 90 14.04 7.52 -0.65
CA LEU A 90 13.97 7.86 -2.07
C LEU A 90 15.36 7.81 -2.74
N GLU A 91 16.41 8.24 -2.04
CA GLU A 91 17.78 8.28 -2.55
C GLU A 91 18.44 6.91 -2.65
N GLU A 92 18.32 6.06 -1.61
CA GLU A 92 19.01 4.76 -1.59
C GLU A 92 18.43 3.75 -2.60
N GLY A 93 17.25 4.04 -3.17
CA GLY A 93 16.63 3.26 -4.23
C GLY A 93 16.37 1.79 -3.88
N GLY A 94 16.13 0.98 -4.92
CA GLY A 94 15.98 -0.48 -4.80
C GLY A 94 14.64 -0.96 -4.23
N VAL A 95 13.69 -0.07 -3.97
CA VAL A 95 12.30 -0.40 -3.61
C VAL A 95 11.33 0.47 -4.40
N ASP A 96 10.18 -0.10 -4.78
CA ASP A 96 9.14 0.61 -5.54
C ASP A 96 8.37 1.64 -4.68
N THR A 97 7.67 2.57 -5.35
CA THR A 97 6.91 3.67 -4.71
C THR A 97 5.92 3.18 -3.64
N ILE A 98 5.27 2.03 -3.85
CA ILE A 98 4.31 1.49 -2.87
C ILE A 98 5.06 0.94 -1.65
N THR A 99 6.20 0.29 -1.86
CA THR A 99 7.07 -0.19 -0.78
C THR A 99 7.61 0.98 0.05
N VAL A 100 8.00 2.09 -0.58
CA VAL A 100 8.37 3.34 0.13
C VAL A 100 7.18 3.87 0.94
N GLY A 101 5.99 3.96 0.33
CA GLY A 101 4.77 4.39 1.02
C GLY A 101 4.45 3.53 2.26
N ARG A 102 4.64 2.21 2.17
CA ARG A 102 4.47 1.28 3.30
C ARG A 102 5.48 1.52 4.41
N ALA A 103 6.76 1.73 4.06
CA ALA A 103 7.80 2.04 5.03
C ALA A 103 7.50 3.34 5.79
N LEU A 104 7.11 4.39 5.06
CA LEU A 104 6.79 5.70 5.63
C LEU A 104 5.51 5.67 6.48
N TYR A 105 4.47 4.97 6.02
CA TYR A 105 3.25 4.82 6.79
C TYR A 105 3.50 4.05 8.10
N TRP A 106 4.30 2.97 8.05
CA TRP A 106 4.72 2.26 9.26
C TRP A 106 5.50 3.17 10.21
N ALA A 107 6.46 3.95 9.71
CA ALA A 107 7.24 4.88 10.53
C ALA A 107 6.34 5.94 11.20
N PHE A 108 5.40 6.49 10.43
CA PHE A 108 4.42 7.47 10.90
C PHE A 108 3.52 6.91 12.01
N LEU A 109 2.99 5.68 11.86
CA LEU A 109 2.12 5.06 12.86
C LEU A 109 2.88 4.70 14.15
N ASN A 110 4.12 4.23 14.04
CA ASN A 110 4.90 3.75 15.17
C ASN A 110 5.76 4.85 15.82
N ARG A 111 5.73 6.07 15.27
CA ARG A 111 6.65 7.17 15.62
C ARG A 111 8.11 6.73 15.63
N ASN A 112 8.48 5.84 14.71
CA ASN A 112 9.81 5.26 14.61
C ASN A 112 10.42 5.58 13.24
N PHE A 113 11.36 6.53 13.23
CA PHE A 113 11.97 7.05 12.01
C PHE A 113 13.36 6.47 11.74
N ASP A 114 13.66 5.28 12.28
CA ASP A 114 14.88 4.55 11.94
C ASP A 114 14.77 3.96 10.52
N TYR A 115 15.76 4.27 9.68
CA TYR A 115 15.79 3.86 8.28
C TYR A 115 15.72 2.34 8.10
N THR A 116 16.55 1.60 8.83
CA THR A 116 16.67 0.14 8.67
C THR A 116 15.35 -0.54 9.03
N GLN A 117 14.75 -0.13 10.14
CA GLN A 117 13.47 -0.70 10.61
C GLN A 117 12.31 -0.32 9.69
N ALA A 118 12.19 0.95 9.29
CA ALA A 118 11.12 1.40 8.40
C ALA A 118 11.20 0.70 7.04
N ARG A 119 12.39 0.61 6.45
CA ARG A 119 12.62 -0.09 5.19
C ARG A 119 12.28 -1.58 5.32
N ALA A 120 12.73 -2.24 6.38
CA ALA A 120 12.43 -3.65 6.61
C ALA A 120 10.91 -3.89 6.74
N ALA A 121 10.19 -3.02 7.45
CA ALA A 121 8.73 -3.09 7.58
C ALA A 121 8.02 -2.91 6.23
N GLY A 122 8.43 -1.92 5.43
CA GLY A 122 7.90 -1.70 4.08
C GLY A 122 8.11 -2.89 3.16
N VAL A 123 9.33 -3.46 3.14
CA VAL A 123 9.67 -4.65 2.35
C VAL A 123 8.87 -5.87 2.81
N ALA A 124 8.73 -6.09 4.11
CA ALA A 124 7.94 -7.19 4.66
C ALA A 124 6.46 -7.07 4.27
N ALA A 125 5.88 -5.88 4.39
CA ALA A 125 4.50 -5.62 3.99
C ALA A 125 4.29 -5.84 2.48
N THR A 126 5.23 -5.39 1.64
CA THR A 126 5.18 -5.66 0.19
C THR A 126 5.28 -7.16 -0.12
N LYS A 127 6.19 -7.88 0.55
CA LYS A 127 6.30 -9.33 0.38
C LYS A 127 4.98 -10.03 0.73
N GLN A 128 4.34 -9.65 1.83
CA GLN A 128 3.06 -10.23 2.24
C GLN A 128 1.95 -10.03 1.21
N VAL A 129 1.87 -8.82 0.61
CA VAL A 129 0.91 -8.53 -0.47
C VAL A 129 1.20 -9.33 -1.73
N ARG A 130 2.48 -9.42 -2.14
CA ARG A 130 2.88 -10.22 -3.31
C ARG A 130 2.56 -11.69 -3.13
N GLU A 131 2.84 -12.25 -1.96
CA GLU A 131 2.47 -13.64 -1.64
C GLU A 131 0.96 -13.87 -1.64
N SER A 132 0.17 -12.87 -1.27
CA SER A 132 -1.29 -12.93 -1.35
C SER A 132 -1.79 -12.92 -2.80
N ARG A 133 -1.27 -12.00 -3.62
CA ARG A 133 -1.56 -11.94 -5.07
C ARG A 133 -1.22 -13.25 -5.78
N ALA A 134 -0.07 -13.85 -5.47
CA ALA A 134 0.33 -15.13 -6.04
C ALA A 134 -0.63 -16.30 -5.70
N VAL A 135 -1.46 -16.20 -4.66
CA VAL A 135 -2.55 -17.15 -4.41
C VAL A 135 -3.70 -16.91 -5.38
N MET A 136 -4.09 -15.66 -5.60
CA MET A 136 -5.13 -15.27 -6.55
C MET A 136 -4.78 -15.70 -7.98
N ASP A 137 -3.56 -15.42 -8.42
CA ASP A 137 -3.09 -15.79 -9.77
C ASP A 137 -3.16 -17.31 -9.98
N ARG A 138 -2.69 -18.10 -8.99
CA ARG A 138 -2.78 -19.57 -9.03
C ARG A 138 -4.21 -20.10 -9.07
N LEU A 139 -5.18 -19.41 -8.46
CA LEU A 139 -6.58 -19.81 -8.51
C LEU A 139 -7.19 -19.53 -9.89
N ILE A 140 -6.84 -18.40 -10.49
CA ILE A 140 -7.26 -18.01 -11.85
C ILE A 140 -6.72 -19.01 -12.88
N ASP A 141 -5.42 -19.34 -12.82
CA ASP A 141 -4.79 -20.29 -13.75
C ASP A 141 -5.43 -21.67 -13.68
N LYS A 142 -5.76 -22.15 -12.46
CA LYS A 142 -6.44 -23.44 -12.26
C LYS A 142 -7.85 -23.44 -12.83
N ALA A 143 -8.61 -22.37 -12.63
CA ALA A 143 -9.97 -22.25 -13.16
C ALA A 143 -9.98 -22.27 -14.69
N GLN A 144 -9.06 -21.53 -15.33
CA GLN A 144 -8.92 -21.52 -16.79
C GLN A 144 -8.48 -22.85 -17.39
N THR A 145 -7.70 -23.64 -16.65
CA THR A 145 -7.27 -24.97 -17.09
C THR A 145 -8.41 -25.99 -16.97
N ALA A 146 -9.24 -25.89 -15.92
CA ALA A 146 -10.39 -26.76 -15.70
C ALA A 146 -11.54 -26.52 -16.70
N GLU A 147 -11.74 -25.27 -17.18
CA GLU A 147 -12.73 -24.97 -18.24
C GLU A 147 -12.31 -25.45 -19.63
N LYS A 148 -11.02 -25.78 -19.83
CA LYS A 148 -10.47 -26.24 -21.11
C LYS A 148 -10.31 -27.76 -21.21
N ALA A 149 -10.57 -28.50 -20.13
CA ALA A 149 -10.48 -29.96 -20.03
C ALA A 149 -11.87 -30.61 -20.13
#